data_AF-A0A832PDG4-F1
#
_entry.id   AF-A0A832PDG4-F1
#
_cell.length_a   1.000
_cell.length_b   1.000
_cell.length_c   1.000
_cell.angle_alpha   90.00
_cell.angle_beta   90.00
_cell.angle_gamma   90.00
#
_symmetry.space_group_name_H-M   'P 1'
#
loop_
_entity.id
_entity.type
_entity.pdbx_description
1 polymer ?
#
loop_
_entity_poly.entity_id
_entity_poly.type
_entity_poly.pdbx_seq_one_letter_code
_entity_poly.pdbx_strand_id
1 'polypeptide(L)'
;MNGKVVFKTDSGHLEVDDDIVTMKEKQRGTLSIRFRSPDKSKIEEIMEFFESLTDMEPLTMNISDAGDIEAYFRGTGPFDTIKEDDRTIYTFEATIQELIK
;
A
#
# COMPACT_ATOMS: atom_id res chain seq x y z
N MET A 1 -7.94 16.44 -10.06
CA MET A 1 -6.74 16.12 -9.27
C MET A 1 -7.02 14.75 -8.69
N ASN A 2 -6.25 13.74 -9.08
CA ASN A 2 -6.33 12.44 -8.41
C ASN A 2 -5.61 12.58 -7.06
N GLY A 3 -6.17 12.01 -6.01
CA GLY A 3 -5.56 12.06 -4.69
C GLY A 3 -4.30 11.20 -4.66
N LYS A 4 -3.50 11.37 -3.61
CA LYS A 4 -2.30 10.57 -3.38
C LYS A 4 -2.38 9.87 -2.04
N VAL A 5 -1.89 8.64 -1.99
CA VAL A 5 -1.55 7.95 -0.75
C VAL A 5 -0.03 7.95 -0.65
N VAL A 6 0.50 8.57 0.39
CA VAL A 6 1.93 8.68 0.62
C VAL A 6 2.33 7.77 1.77
N PHE A 7 3.27 6.87 1.52
CA PHE A 7 3.93 6.05 2.52
C PHE A 7 5.31 6.61 2.78
N LYS A 8 5.71 6.76 4.05
CA LYS A 8 7.02 7.26 4.45
C LYS A 8 7.64 6.30 5.46
N THR A 9 8.92 6.04 5.30
CA THR A 9 9.77 5.30 6.24
C THR A 9 11.02 6.15 6.50
N ASP A 10 11.90 5.68 7.37
CA ASP A 10 13.20 6.35 7.57
C ASP A 10 14.11 6.25 6.33
N SER A 11 13.88 5.24 5.49
CA SER A 11 14.68 4.90 4.31
C SER A 11 14.16 5.52 3.01
N GLY A 12 12.91 5.99 2.97
CA GLY A 12 12.33 6.54 1.75
C GLY A 12 10.85 6.91 1.86
N HIS A 13 10.26 7.21 0.69
CA HIS A 13 8.83 7.44 0.56
C HIS A 13 8.33 6.88 -0.76
N LEU A 14 7.04 6.54 -0.79
CA LEU A 14 6.32 6.05 -1.95
C LEU A 14 5.04 6.86 -2.09
N GLU A 15 4.80 7.43 -3.26
CA GLU A 15 3.55 8.11 -3.60
C GLU A 15 2.74 7.28 -4.58
N VAL A 16 1.51 6.95 -4.21
CA VAL A 16 0.61 6.12 -5.01
C VAL A 16 -0.64 6.92 -5.35
N ASP A 17 -1.14 6.80 -6.59
CA ASP A 17 -2.45 7.34 -6.95
C ASP A 17 -3.54 6.67 -6.08
N ASP A 18 -4.45 7.45 -5.51
CA ASP A 18 -5.51 6.92 -4.64
C ASP A 18 -6.49 5.98 -5.37
N ASP A 19 -6.64 6.16 -6.68
CA ASP A 19 -7.51 5.36 -7.55
C ASP A 19 -7.08 3.89 -7.70
N ILE A 20 -5.80 3.56 -7.46
CA ILE A 20 -5.29 2.19 -7.47
C ILE A 20 -5.16 1.57 -6.08
N VAL A 21 -5.54 2.29 -5.02
CA VAL A 21 -5.43 1.85 -3.63
C VAL A 21 -6.81 1.50 -3.08
N THR A 22 -6.92 0.34 -2.44
CA THR A 22 -8.09 -0.05 -1.65
C THR A 22 -7.65 -0.50 -0.28
N MET A 23 -8.16 0.13 0.77
CA MET A 23 -7.86 -0.24 2.15
C MET A 23 -9.01 -1.02 2.76
N LYS A 24 -8.68 -2.07 3.49
CA LYS A 24 -9.65 -2.87 4.25
C LYS A 24 -9.14 -3.11 5.65
N GLU A 25 -9.87 -2.61 6.63
CA GLU A 25 -9.64 -2.98 8.03
C GLU A 25 -9.93 -4.47 8.22
N LYS A 26 -8.95 -5.18 8.81
CA LYS A 26 -9.12 -6.57 9.24
C LYS A 26 -9.68 -6.56 10.66
N GLN A 27 -8.84 -6.30 11.66
CA GLN A 27 -9.20 -6.20 13.08
C GLN A 27 -8.21 -5.32 13.83
N ARG A 28 -8.66 -4.58 14.85
CA ARG A 28 -7.81 -3.89 15.84
C ARG A 28 -6.74 -2.97 15.20
N GLY A 29 -7.09 -2.22 14.16
CA GLY A 29 -6.14 -1.33 13.46
C GLY A 29 -5.20 -2.03 12.49
N THR A 30 -5.32 -3.34 12.27
CA THR A 30 -4.64 -4.00 11.15
C THR A 30 -5.35 -3.63 9.84
N LEU A 31 -4.64 -2.97 8.93
CA LEU A 31 -5.10 -2.64 7.59
C LEU A 31 -4.46 -3.56 6.54
N SER A 32 -5.30 -4.07 5.64
CA SER A 32 -4.90 -4.58 4.33
C SER A 32 -4.92 -3.43 3.34
N ILE A 33 -3.82 -3.20 2.64
CA ILE A 33 -3.72 -2.21 1.57
C ILE A 33 -3.52 -2.98 0.27
N ARG A 34 -4.52 -2.95 -0.59
CA ARG A 34 -4.50 -3.61 -1.88
C ARG A 34 -4.26 -2.61 -2.99
N PHE A 35 -3.25 -2.88 -3.81
CA PHE A 35 -2.88 -2.12 -4.98
C PHE A 35 -3.34 -2.84 -6.23
N ARG A 36 -3.96 -2.13 -7.18
CA ARG A 36 -4.52 -2.72 -8.40
C ARG A 36 -4.33 -1.79 -9.59
N SER A 37 -3.61 -2.24 -10.61
CA SER A 37 -3.35 -1.42 -11.80
C SER A 37 -3.22 -2.28 -13.06
N PRO A 38 -3.67 -1.82 -14.24
CA PRO A 38 -3.29 -2.42 -15.51
C PRO A 38 -1.82 -2.13 -15.87
N ASP A 39 -1.20 -1.14 -15.24
CA ASP A 39 0.21 -0.83 -15.39
C ASP A 39 1.04 -1.68 -14.42
N LYS A 40 1.77 -2.65 -14.97
CA LYS A 40 2.64 -3.55 -14.20
C LYS A 40 3.75 -2.78 -13.50
N SER A 41 4.35 -1.78 -14.15
CA SER A 41 5.51 -1.08 -13.61
C SER A 41 5.18 -0.33 -12.33
N LYS A 42 3.98 0.27 -12.25
CA LYS A 42 3.47 0.87 -11.00
C LYS A 42 3.38 -0.15 -9.86
N ILE A 43 2.92 -1.38 -10.15
CA ILE A 43 2.83 -2.42 -9.12
C ILE A 43 4.22 -2.91 -8.72
N GLU A 44 5.15 -3.05 -9.65
CA GLU A 44 6.55 -3.43 -9.37
C GLU A 44 7.25 -2.39 -8.48
N GLU A 45 7.06 -1.09 -8.72
CA GLU A 45 7.59 -0.03 -7.85
C GLU A 45 7.04 -0.11 -6.41
N ILE A 46 5.72 -0.34 -6.28
CA ILE A 46 5.08 -0.51 -4.98
C ILE A 46 5.62 -1.77 -4.28
N MET A 47 5.80 -2.87 -5.02
CA MET A 47 6.37 -4.10 -4.50
C MET A 47 7.80 -3.88 -3.99
N GLU A 48 8.67 -3.27 -4.79
CA GLU A 48 10.06 -2.98 -4.42
C GLU A 48 10.12 -2.17 -3.12
N PHE A 49 9.25 -1.16 -2.96
CA PHE A 49 9.16 -0.40 -1.73
C PHE A 49 8.78 -1.28 -0.52
N PHE A 50 7.67 -2.01 -0.57
CA PHE A 50 7.19 -2.77 0.60
C PHE A 50 8.00 -4.04 0.88
N GLU A 51 8.58 -4.69 -0.13
CA GLU A 51 9.46 -5.85 0.04
C GLU A 51 10.83 -5.46 0.61
N SER A 52 11.23 -4.18 0.51
CA SER A 52 12.43 -3.68 1.17
C SER A 52 12.27 -3.53 2.70
N LEU A 53 11.03 -3.52 3.20
CA LEU A 53 10.72 -3.31 4.60
C LEU A 53 10.76 -4.61 5.40
N THR A 54 11.15 -4.49 6.67
CA THR A 54 11.18 -5.60 7.62
C THR A 54 9.92 -5.60 8.50
N ASP A 55 9.48 -6.77 9.00
CA ASP A 55 8.36 -6.82 9.95
C ASP A 55 8.61 -5.88 11.14
N MET A 56 7.58 -5.16 11.55
CA MET A 56 7.60 -4.12 12.59
C MET A 56 8.38 -2.85 12.23
N GLU A 57 8.81 -2.67 10.99
CA GLU A 57 9.41 -1.41 10.56
C GLU A 57 8.39 -0.26 10.65
N PRO A 58 8.75 0.89 11.26
CA PRO A 58 7.86 2.05 11.34
C PRO A 58 7.55 2.60 9.95
N LEU A 59 6.28 2.91 9.72
CA LEU A 59 5.84 3.64 8.54
C LEU A 59 4.80 4.69 8.91
N THR A 60 4.75 5.75 8.13
CA THR A 60 3.70 6.77 8.18
C THR A 60 2.93 6.72 6.88
N MET A 61 1.60 6.71 6.97
CA MET A 61 0.70 6.76 5.82
C MET A 61 -0.09 8.07 5.85
N ASN A 62 -0.20 8.76 4.71
CA ASN A 62 -1.03 9.95 4.57
C ASN A 62 -1.92 9.81 3.34
N ILE A 63 -3.23 10.02 3.50
CA ILE A 63 -4.22 9.86 2.45
C ILE A 63 -4.75 11.23 2.07
N SER A 64 -4.43 11.68 0.85
CA SER A 64 -4.91 12.96 0.30
C SER A 64 -4.74 14.15 1.25
N ASP A 65 -3.58 14.23 1.90
CA ASP A 65 -3.22 15.27 2.87
C ASP A 65 -4.16 15.37 4.09
N ALA A 66 -4.91 14.30 4.41
CA ALA A 66 -5.83 14.26 5.54
C ALA A 66 -5.13 14.18 6.91
N GLY A 67 -3.82 13.92 6.92
CA GLY A 67 -3.00 13.78 8.12
C GLY A 67 -2.21 12.47 8.14
N ASP A 68 -1.21 12.44 9.00
CA ASP A 68 -0.29 11.32 9.14
C ASP A 68 -0.86 10.24 10.07
N ILE A 69 -0.88 9.00 9.60
CA ILE A 69 -1.25 7.79 10.34
C ILE A 69 0.02 7.01 10.60
N GLU A 70 0.42 6.93 11.87
CA GLU A 70 1.56 6.13 12.31
C GLU A 70 1.20 4.64 12.34
N ALA A 71 2.06 3.79 11.78
CA ALA A 71 1.83 2.36 11.71
C ALA A 71 3.14 1.55 11.74
N TYR A 72 2.99 0.25 11.93
CA TYR A 72 4.05 -0.73 11.69
C TYR A 72 3.77 -1.56 10.45
N PHE A 73 4.82 -1.86 9.68
CA PHE A 73 4.72 -2.78 8.58
C PHE A 73 4.59 -4.20 9.12
N ARG A 74 3.76 -5.04 8.48
CA ARG A 74 3.47 -6.41 8.93
C ARG A 74 3.68 -7.46 7.84
N GLY A 75 4.18 -7.05 6.68
CA GLY A 75 4.48 -7.94 5.56
C GLY A 75 3.62 -7.69 4.32
N THR A 76 3.95 -8.45 3.28
CA THR A 76 3.33 -8.39 1.96
C THR A 76 2.45 -9.62 1.71
N GLY A 77 1.49 -9.48 0.79
CA GLY A 77 0.81 -10.58 0.13
C GLY A 77 1.47 -10.91 -1.21
N PRO A 78 1.03 -11.98 -1.89
CA PRO A 78 1.56 -12.36 -3.19
C PRO A 78 1.28 -11.29 -4.26
N PHE A 79 2.19 -11.18 -5.22
CA PHE A 79 1.88 -10.56 -6.50
C PHE A 79 0.99 -11.50 -7.32
N ASP A 80 -0.13 -10.98 -7.78
CA ASP A 80 -1.15 -11.73 -8.51
C ASP A 80 -1.60 -10.99 -9.77
N THR A 81 -2.26 -11.72 -10.67
CA THR A 81 -2.90 -11.16 -11.85
C THR A 81 -4.36 -11.58 -11.93
N ILE A 82 -5.23 -10.63 -12.27
CA ILE A 82 -6.67 -10.83 -12.44
C ILE A 82 -7.02 -10.44 -13.88
N LYS A 83 -7.88 -11.22 -14.54
CA LYS A 83 -8.49 -10.81 -15.79
C LYS A 83 -9.78 -10.06 -15.50
N GLU A 84 -9.84 -8.79 -15.90
CA GLU A 84 -11.06 -7.99 -15.87
C GLU A 84 -11.36 -7.56 -17.30
N ASP A 85 -12.49 -8.07 -17.84
CA ASP A 85 -12.84 -7.98 -19.26
C ASP A 85 -11.68 -8.45 -20.16
N ASP A 86 -11.24 -7.60 -21.08
CA ASP A 86 -10.12 -7.86 -22.00
C ASP A 86 -8.76 -7.36 -21.47
N ARG A 87 -8.64 -7.06 -20.17
CA ARG A 87 -7.44 -6.48 -19.57
C ARG A 87 -6.86 -7.36 -18.45
N THR A 88 -5.53 -7.39 -18.38
CA THR A 88 -4.81 -7.93 -17.22
C THR A 88 -4.65 -6.84 -16.19
N ILE A 89 -5.08 -7.11 -14.97
CA ILE A 89 -4.89 -6.25 -13.81
C ILE A 89 -3.86 -6.93 -12.90
N TYR A 90 -2.82 -6.19 -12.56
CA TYR A 90 -1.78 -6.60 -11.63
C TYR A 90 -2.19 -6.18 -10.22
N THR A 91 -2.01 -7.07 -9.25
CA THR A 91 -2.41 -6.83 -7.87
C THR A 91 -1.33 -7.20 -6.88
N PHE A 92 -1.22 -6.40 -5.83
CA PHE A 92 -0.31 -6.61 -4.73
C PHE A 92 -0.97 -6.17 -3.42
N GLU A 93 -0.58 -6.77 -2.30
CA GLU A 93 -1.13 -6.43 -0.97
C GLU A 93 0.01 -6.14 -0.01
N ALA A 94 -0.12 -5.07 0.79
CA ALA A 94 0.69 -4.82 1.97
C ALA A 94 -0.21 -4.86 3.21
N THR A 95 0.32 -5.33 4.33
CA THR A 95 -0.37 -5.28 5.62
C THR A 95 0.36 -4.32 6.55
N ILE A 96 -0.38 -3.42 7.18
CA ILE A 96 0.13 -2.52 8.21
C ILE A 96 -0.70 -2.63 9.47
N GLN A 97 -0.14 -2.25 10.60
CA GLN A 97 -0.81 -2.15 11.89
C GLN A 97 -0.76 -0.70 12.36
N GLU A 98 -1.90 -0.02 12.37
CA GLU A 98 -2.01 1.32 12.92
C GLU A 98 -1.66 1.34 14.41
N LEU A 99 -0.97 2.40 14.80
CA LEU A 99 -0.74 2.77 16.19
C LEU A 99 -1.96 3.54 16.70
N ILE A 100 -3.02 2.81 17.03
CA ILE A 100 -4.22 3.38 17.66
C ILE A 100 -3.81 3.88 19.06
N LYS A 101 -3.87 5.21 19.26
CA LYS A 101 -3.66 5.88 20.56
C LYS A 101 -4.95 5.98 21.36
#